data_AF-A0A4U1JCI1-F1
#
_entry.id   AF-A0A4U1JCI1-F1
#
_cell.length_a   1.000
_cell.length_b   1.000
_cell.length_c   1.000
_cell.angle_alpha   90.00
_cell.angle_beta   90.00
_cell.angle_gamma   90.00
#
_symmetry.space_group_name_H-M   'P 1'
#
loop_
_entity.id
_entity.type
_entity.pdbx_description
1 polymer ?
#
loop_
_entity_poly.entity_id
_entity_poly.type
_entity_poly.pdbx_seq_one_letter_code
_entity_poly.pdbx_strand_id
1 'polypeptide(L)'
;MSETKPPSPSARLFLAFLAARLAYGLAFLVSAARKSPVPWYLPLERRFVFASRPAGLGMDWYGRTALGLVFAIVAGVLVYGIAARARFLSRPSAVMAVARAGGLVLLVDFVYFGWALMTQTPNPWPLPSWYCPR
;
A
#
# COMPACT_ATOMS: atom_id res chain seq x y z
N MET A 1 36.30 -14.66 18.47
CA MET A 1 35.24 -13.73 18.01
C MET A 1 34.97 -14.04 16.55
N SER A 2 33.78 -14.56 16.22
CA SER A 2 33.45 -14.96 14.84
C SER A 2 33.38 -13.72 13.95
N GLU A 3 34.21 -13.71 12.90
CA GLU A 3 34.24 -12.66 11.90
C GLU A 3 32.91 -12.67 11.13
N THR A 4 32.04 -11.70 11.42
CA THR A 4 30.71 -11.64 10.81
C THR A 4 30.84 -11.15 9.37
N LYS A 5 30.79 -12.11 8.44
CA LYS A 5 30.76 -11.87 7.00
C LYS A 5 29.62 -10.90 6.65
N PRO A 6 29.83 -9.93 5.74
CA PRO A 6 28.76 -9.06 5.29
C PRO A 6 27.61 -9.88 4.69
N PRO A 7 26.36 -9.40 4.83
CA PRO A 7 25.20 -10.10 4.30
C PRO A 7 25.29 -10.27 2.79
N SER A 8 24.92 -11.44 2.30
CA SER A 8 24.91 -11.73 0.88
C SER A 8 23.96 -10.79 0.13
N PRO A 9 24.20 -10.51 -1.17
CA PRO A 9 23.29 -9.72 -1.99
C PRO A 9 21.85 -10.23 -1.95
N SER A 10 21.65 -11.55 -1.97
CA SER A 10 20.33 -12.18 -1.88
C SER A 10 19.62 -11.92 -0.56
N ALA A 11 20.35 -11.95 0.57
CA ALA A 11 19.77 -11.65 1.88
C ALA A 11 19.33 -10.19 1.99
N ARG A 12 20.12 -9.27 1.43
CA ARG A 12 19.77 -7.83 1.36
C ARG A 12 18.55 -7.60 0.49
N LEU A 13 18.50 -8.26 -0.67
CA LEU A 13 17.37 -8.15 -1.60
C LEU A 13 16.09 -8.71 -0.98
N PHE A 14 16.17 -9.86 -0.29
CA PHE A 14 15.04 -10.44 0.41
C PHE A 14 14.48 -9.49 1.47
N LEU A 15 15.34 -8.92 2.33
CA LEU A 15 14.91 -7.94 3.33
C LEU A 15 14.30 -6.68 2.68
N ALA A 16 14.88 -6.20 1.57
CA ALA A 16 14.34 -5.07 0.82
C ALA A 16 12.93 -5.34 0.30
N PHE A 17 12.66 -6.54 -0.24
CA PHE A 17 11.31 -6.93 -0.67
C PHE A 17 10.32 -7.02 0.49
N LEU A 18 10.75 -7.55 1.64
CA LEU A 18 9.91 -7.58 2.84
C LEU A 18 9.55 -6.16 3.32
N ALA A 19 10.52 -5.26 3.35
CA ALA A 19 10.31 -3.87 3.70
C ALA A 19 9.41 -3.14 2.68
N ALA A 20 9.62 -3.38 1.38
CA ALA A 20 8.81 -2.82 0.32
C ALA A 20 7.34 -3.26 0.43
N ARG A 21 7.10 -4.55 0.68
CA ARG A 21 5.75 -5.10 0.91
C ARG A 21 5.09 -4.48 2.12
N LEU A 22 5.82 -4.37 3.24
CA LEU A 22 5.31 -3.75 4.47
C LEU A 22 4.94 -2.28 4.22
N ALA A 23 5.82 -1.52 3.56
CA ALA A 23 5.58 -0.11 3.24
C ALA A 23 4.40 0.08 2.29
N TYR A 24 4.27 -0.77 1.26
CA TYR A 24 3.12 -0.78 0.35
C TYR A 24 1.81 -0.97 1.12
N GLY A 25 1.71 -2.04 1.92
CA GLY A 25 0.50 -2.37 2.67
C GLY A 25 0.13 -1.27 3.66
N LEU A 26 1.11 -0.75 4.41
CA LEU A 26 0.86 0.36 5.34
C LEU A 26 0.38 1.63 4.63
N ALA A 27 1.03 2.04 3.54
CA ALA A 27 0.62 3.22 2.79
C ALA A 27 -0.79 3.05 2.23
N PHE A 28 -1.10 1.88 1.67
CA PHE A 28 -2.42 1.56 1.15
C PHE A 28 -3.48 1.59 2.26
N LEU A 29 -3.30 0.81 3.33
CA LEU A 29 -4.20 0.71 4.47
C LEU A 29 -4.47 2.06 5.12
N VAL A 30 -3.41 2.79 5.48
CA VAL A 30 -3.52 4.08 6.17
C VAL A 30 -4.22 5.08 5.29
N SER A 31 -3.88 5.14 4.00
CA SER A 31 -4.55 6.05 3.07
C SER A 31 -6.05 5.72 2.98
N ALA A 32 -6.43 4.45 2.93
CA ALA A 32 -7.81 4.00 2.80
C ALA A 32 -8.59 4.29 4.09
N ALA A 33 -8.08 3.85 5.24
CA ALA A 33 -8.71 4.02 6.54
C ALA A 33 -8.91 5.50 6.91
N ARG A 34 -7.92 6.37 6.60
CA ARG A 34 -8.02 7.82 6.86
C ARG A 34 -8.77 8.60 5.78
N LYS A 35 -9.18 7.96 4.68
CA LYS A 35 -9.76 8.64 3.51
C LYS A 35 -8.85 9.78 3.02
N SER A 36 -7.54 9.52 3.00
CA SER A 36 -6.53 10.50 2.58
C SER A 36 -6.76 10.94 1.14
N PRO A 37 -6.38 12.18 0.78
CA PRO A 37 -6.46 12.63 -0.60
C PRO A 37 -5.46 11.85 -1.46
N VAL A 38 -5.95 11.31 -2.57
CA VAL A 38 -5.17 10.51 -3.54
C VAL A 38 -5.57 10.91 -4.96
N PRO A 39 -4.77 10.57 -5.98
CA PRO A 39 -5.18 10.72 -7.37
C PRO A 39 -6.34 9.77 -7.70
N TRP A 40 -7.55 10.29 -7.85
CA TRP A 40 -8.70 9.55 -8.35
C TRP A 40 -8.73 9.59 -9.86
N TYR A 41 -8.94 8.44 -10.50
CA TYR A 41 -9.24 8.41 -11.93
C TYR A 41 -10.75 8.52 -12.14
N LEU A 42 -11.19 9.53 -12.90
CA LEU A 42 -12.58 9.74 -13.31
C LEU A 42 -12.76 9.14 -14.72
N PRO A 43 -13.28 7.91 -14.87
CA PRO A 43 -13.32 7.22 -16.16
C PRO A 43 -14.18 7.93 -17.20
N LEU A 44 -15.28 8.57 -16.79
CA LEU A 44 -16.17 9.30 -17.71
C LEU A 44 -15.50 10.56 -18.26
N GLU A 45 -14.73 11.25 -17.43
CA GLU A 45 -14.02 12.49 -17.79
C GLU A 45 -12.60 12.23 -18.30
N ARG A 46 -12.13 10.98 -18.25
CA ARG A 46 -10.78 10.53 -18.64
C ARG A 46 -9.65 11.38 -18.04
N ARG A 47 -9.81 11.81 -16.79
CA ARG A 47 -8.81 12.64 -16.09
C ARG A 47 -8.58 12.19 -14.66
N PHE A 48 -7.45 12.63 -14.11
CA PHE A 48 -7.14 12.46 -12.70
C PHE A 48 -7.53 13.70 -11.91
N VAL A 49 -8.04 13.50 -10.70
CA VAL A 49 -8.33 14.56 -9.73
C VAL A 49 -7.78 14.15 -8.38
N PHE A 50 -7.04 15.06 -7.72
CA PHE A 50 -6.54 14.81 -6.38
C PHE A 50 -7.57 15.24 -5.33
N ALA A 51 -8.18 14.28 -4.64
CA ALA A 51 -9.25 14.55 -3.68
C ALA A 51 -9.38 13.43 -2.64
N SER A 52 -9.96 13.73 -1.47
CA SER A 52 -10.34 12.71 -0.48
C SER A 52 -11.66 12.00 -0.84
N ARG A 53 -12.56 12.71 -1.53
CA ARG A 53 -13.81 12.19 -2.11
C ARG A 53 -14.08 12.91 -3.42
N PRO A 54 -14.13 12.22 -4.57
CA PRO A 54 -14.48 12.84 -5.83
C PRO A 54 -15.98 13.18 -5.84
N ALA A 55 -16.36 14.23 -6.55
CA ALA A 55 -17.76 14.51 -6.84
C ALA A 55 -18.36 13.49 -7.82
N GLY A 56 -17.50 12.77 -8.56
CA GLY A 56 -17.74 11.82 -9.65
C GLY A 56 -17.72 10.34 -9.27
N LEU A 57 -18.18 9.48 -10.20
CA LEU A 57 -17.75 8.08 -10.23
C LEU A 57 -16.23 8.08 -10.37
N GLY A 58 -15.52 7.73 -9.30
CA GLY A 58 -14.07 7.71 -9.28
C GLY A 58 -13.55 6.36 -8.86
N MET A 59 -12.39 5.99 -9.39
CA MET A 59 -11.65 4.80 -8.97
C MET A 59 -10.40 5.23 -8.18
N ASP A 60 -10.43 5.06 -6.85
CA ASP A 60 -9.29 5.37 -5.98
C ASP A 60 -8.20 4.30 -5.99
N TRP A 61 -8.56 3.06 -6.35
CA TRP A 61 -7.63 1.93 -6.44
C TRP A 61 -6.33 2.31 -7.15
N TYR A 62 -6.40 2.95 -8.33
CA TYR A 62 -5.23 3.38 -9.09
C TYR A 62 -4.32 4.35 -8.32
N GLY A 63 -4.90 5.37 -7.68
CA GLY A 63 -4.15 6.35 -6.91
C GLY A 63 -3.49 5.76 -5.67
N ARG A 64 -4.20 4.91 -4.95
CA ARG A 64 -3.67 4.23 -3.75
C ARG A 64 -2.60 3.21 -4.09
N THR A 65 -2.76 2.46 -5.18
CA THR A 65 -1.74 1.53 -5.67
C THR A 65 -0.49 2.29 -6.11
N ALA A 66 -0.64 3.40 -6.83
CA ALA A 66 0.49 4.24 -7.22
C ALA A 66 1.23 4.81 -5.99
N LEU A 67 0.50 5.31 -5.00
CA LEU A 67 1.06 5.77 -3.73
C LEU A 67 1.82 4.65 -3.02
N GLY A 68 1.19 3.49 -2.85
CA GLY A 68 1.81 2.32 -2.23
C GLY A 68 3.09 1.89 -2.96
N LEU A 69 3.08 1.93 -4.30
CA LEU A 69 4.25 1.59 -5.12
C LEU A 69 5.41 2.56 -4.89
N VAL A 70 5.15 3.86 -4.80
CA VAL A 70 6.18 4.85 -4.47
C VAL A 70 6.82 4.53 -3.11
N PHE A 71 6.00 4.29 -2.08
CA PHE A 71 6.50 3.93 -0.75
C PHE A 71 7.28 2.60 -0.75
N ALA A 72 6.83 1.62 -1.53
CA ALA A 72 7.50 0.33 -1.68
C ALA A 72 8.90 0.49 -2.31
N ILE A 73 9.00 1.26 -3.40
CA ILE A 73 10.27 1.53 -4.09
C ILE A 73 11.22 2.26 -3.15
N VAL A 74 10.76 3.34 -2.50
CA VAL A 74 11.58 4.13 -1.57
C VAL A 74 12.07 3.27 -0.42
N ALA A 75 11.18 2.54 0.26
CA ALA A 75 11.57 1.68 1.38
C ALA A 75 12.51 0.55 0.95
N GLY A 76 12.24 -0.10 -0.18
CA GLY A 76 13.07 -1.17 -0.72
C GLY A 76 14.49 -0.70 -1.06
N VAL A 77 14.62 0.43 -1.77
CA VAL A 77 15.93 1.03 -2.12
C VAL A 77 16.70 1.44 -0.87
N LEU A 78 16.04 2.12 0.09
CA LEU A 78 16.66 2.54 1.34
C LEU A 78 17.16 1.33 2.14
N VAL A 79 16.32 0.31 2.32
CA VAL A 79 16.69 -0.89 3.08
C VAL A 79 17.79 -1.67 2.38
N TYR A 80 17.74 -1.81 1.05
CA TYR A 80 18.80 -2.47 0.29
C TYR A 80 20.15 -1.76 0.45
N GLY A 81 20.17 -0.42 0.36
CA GLY A 81 21.36 0.40 0.53
C GLY A 81 21.91 0.37 1.95
N ILE A 82 21.03 0.52 2.96
CA ILE A 82 21.40 0.52 4.37
C ILE A 82 21.88 -0.86 4.81
N ALA A 83 21.26 -1.96 4.33
CA ALA A 83 21.66 -3.33 4.68
C ALA A 83 23.09 -3.69 4.24
N ALA A 84 23.69 -2.93 3.30
CA ALA A 84 25.10 -3.08 2.97
C ALA A 84 26.04 -2.65 4.12
N ARG A 85 25.59 -1.68 4.92
CA ARG A 85 26.38 -1.04 6.00
C ARG A 85 25.92 -1.48 7.39
N ALA A 86 24.62 -1.70 7.57
CA ALA A 86 23.98 -2.01 8.85
C ALA A 86 23.78 -3.52 9.03
N ARG A 87 24.80 -4.20 9.56
CA ARG A 87 24.79 -5.67 9.76
C ARG A 87 23.65 -6.18 10.64
N PHE A 88 23.13 -5.35 11.55
CA PHE A 88 22.02 -5.74 12.43
C PHE A 88 20.73 -6.03 11.66
N LEU A 89 20.51 -5.39 10.50
CA LEU A 89 19.33 -5.59 9.67
C LEU A 89 19.29 -6.99 9.03
N SER A 90 20.45 -7.62 8.84
CA SER A 90 20.56 -8.96 8.30
C SER A 90 20.47 -10.06 9.35
N ARG A 91 20.27 -9.71 10.62
CA ARG A 91 20.03 -10.70 11.66
C ARG A 91 18.70 -11.40 11.37
N PRO A 92 18.62 -12.73 11.52
CA PRO A 92 17.37 -13.48 11.32
C PRO A 92 16.20 -12.89 12.11
N SER A 93 16.44 -12.40 13.33
CA SER A 93 15.41 -11.77 14.16
C SER A 93 14.82 -10.50 13.53
N ALA A 94 15.65 -9.64 12.91
CA ALA A 94 15.20 -8.44 12.23
C ALA A 94 14.39 -8.79 10.97
N VAL A 95 14.88 -9.73 10.17
CA VAL A 95 14.17 -10.22 8.97
C VAL A 95 12.81 -10.81 9.36
N MET A 96 12.77 -11.65 10.39
CA MET A 96 11.53 -12.25 10.89
C MET A 96 10.57 -11.19 11.46
N ALA A 97 11.08 -10.16 12.13
CA ALA A 97 10.25 -9.06 12.63
C ALA A 97 9.58 -8.31 11.47
N VAL A 98 10.33 -7.96 10.42
CA VAL A 98 9.78 -7.29 9.23
C VAL A 98 8.78 -8.19 8.50
N ALA A 99 9.09 -9.48 8.35
CA ALA A 99 8.17 -10.44 7.74
C ALA A 99 6.86 -10.56 8.52
N ARG A 100 6.92 -10.66 9.86
CA ARG A 100 5.74 -10.72 10.73
C ARG A 100 4.92 -9.43 10.67
N ALA A 101 5.59 -8.28 10.70
CA ALA A 101 4.91 -6.99 10.54
C ALA A 101 4.20 -6.90 9.19
N GLY A 102 4.86 -7.29 8.09
CA GLY A 102 4.27 -7.33 6.75
C GLY A 102 3.11 -8.31 6.65
N GLY A 103 3.20 -9.47 7.30
CA GLY A 103 2.11 -10.44 7.40
C GLY A 103 0.92 -9.90 8.19
N LEU A 104 1.16 -9.24 9.32
CA LEU A 104 0.10 -8.62 10.12
C LEU A 104 -0.63 -7.52 9.34
N VAL A 105 0.10 -6.67 8.62
CA VAL A 105 -0.50 -5.62 7.80
C VAL A 105 -1.43 -6.22 6.75
N LEU A 106 -1.05 -7.31 6.11
CA LEU A 106 -1.93 -7.98 5.14
C LEU A 106 -3.15 -8.64 5.76
N LEU A 107 -3.00 -9.21 6.96
CA LEU A 107 -4.15 -9.73 7.69
C LEU A 107 -5.13 -8.60 8.00
N VAL A 108 -4.62 -7.45 8.45
CA VAL A 108 -5.44 -6.26 8.74
C VAL A 108 -6.07 -5.72 7.46
N ASP A 109 -5.33 -5.63 6.35
CA ASP A 109 -5.87 -5.24 5.04
C ASP A 109 -7.03 -6.16 4.64
N PHE A 110 -6.82 -7.48 4.70
CA PHE A 110 -7.83 -8.46 4.33
C PHE A 110 -9.10 -8.32 5.17
N VAL A 111 -8.95 -8.19 6.50
CA VAL A 111 -10.08 -7.98 7.41
C VAL A 111 -10.78 -6.65 7.13
N TYR A 112 -10.02 -5.56 6.98
CA TYR A 112 -10.56 -4.23 6.73
C TYR A 112 -11.33 -4.15 5.41
N PHE A 113 -10.74 -4.62 4.31
CA PHE A 113 -11.39 -4.58 3.00
C PHE A 113 -12.53 -5.58 2.91
N GLY A 114 -12.41 -6.76 3.53
CA GLY A 114 -13.53 -7.69 3.65
C GLY A 114 -14.73 -7.06 4.37
N TRP A 115 -14.49 -6.43 5.52
CA TRP A 115 -15.53 -5.70 6.25
C TRP A 115 -16.10 -4.53 5.44
N ALA A 116 -15.25 -3.73 4.79
CA ALA A 116 -15.69 -2.62 3.95
C ALA A 116 -16.58 -3.10 2.79
N LEU A 117 -16.22 -4.18 2.11
CA LEU A 117 -17.02 -4.76 1.03
C LEU A 117 -18.38 -5.29 1.53
N MET A 118 -18.42 -5.85 2.74
CA MET A 118 -19.65 -6.38 3.33
C MET A 118 -20.59 -5.30 3.90
N THR A 119 -20.07 -4.11 4.23
CA THR A 119 -20.83 -3.08 4.96
C THR A 119 -21.02 -1.77 4.21
N GLN A 120 -20.31 -1.56 3.09
CA GLN A 120 -20.52 -0.38 2.27
C GLN A 120 -21.90 -0.43 1.62
N THR A 121 -22.74 0.54 1.97
CA THR A 121 -24.00 0.78 1.29
C THR A 121 -23.70 1.46 -0.05
N PRO A 122 -24.11 0.87 -1.19
CA PRO A 122 -23.97 1.54 -2.48
C PRO A 122 -24.69 2.88 -2.41
N ASN A 123 -23.97 3.98 -2.64
CA ASN A 123 -24.57 5.29 -2.81
C ASN A 123 -24.78 5.50 -4.32
N PRO A 124 -26.00 5.31 -4.84
CA PRO A 124 -26.24 5.44 -6.27
C PRO A 124 -25.93 6.88 -6.70
N TRP A 125 -25.33 7.01 -7.87
CA TRP A 125 -25.21 8.30 -8.52
C TRP A 125 -26.60 8.93 -8.67
N PRO A 126 -26.78 10.24 -8.39
CA PRO A 126 -28.09 10.87 -8.56
C PRO A 126 -28.55 10.66 -10.00
N LEU A 127 -29.73 10.05 -10.17
CA LEU A 127 -30.33 9.92 -11.49
C LEU A 127 -30.58 11.32 -12.04
N PRO A 128 -30.23 11.58 -13.32
CA PRO A 128 -30.59 12.84 -13.95
C PRO A 128 -32.11 13.06 -13.84
N SER A 129 -32.55 14.30 -13.62
CA SER A 129 -33.96 14.64 -13.43
C SER A 129 -34.87 14.26 -14.61
N TRP A 130 -34.30 14.00 -15.78
CA TRP A 130 -34.98 13.58 -17.00
C TRP A 130 -35.12 12.05 -17.15
N TYR A 131 -34.48 11.25 -16.30
CA TYR A 131 -34.51 9.79 -16.38
C TYR A 131 -35.69 9.22 -15.59
N CYS A 132 -36.71 8.71 -16.29
CA CYS A 132 -37.75 7.83 -15.74
C CYS A 132 -37.51 6.39 -16.26
N PRO A 133 -37.13 5.42 -15.40
CA PRO A 133 -37.07 4.03 -15.82
C PRO A 133 -38.47 3.55 -16.22
N ARG A 134 -38.59 2.88 -17.37
CA ARG A 134 -39.83 2.22 -17.81
C ARG A 134 -39.95 0.81 -17.24
#